data_AF-A0AAW4S634-F1
#
_entry.id   AF-A0AAW4S634-F1
#
_cell.length_a   1.000
_cell.length_b   1.000
_cell.length_c   1.000
_cell.angle_alpha   90.00
_cell.angle_beta   90.00
_cell.angle_gamma   90.00
#
_symmetry.space_group_name_H-M   'P 1'
#
loop_
_entity.id
_entity.type
_entity.pdbx_description
1 polymer ?
#
loop_
_entity_poly.entity_id
_entity_poly.type
_entity_poly.pdbx_seq_one_letter_code
_entity_poly.pdbx_strand_id
1 'polypeptide(L)' 'MSSMSRAADQFANTLPSATPTEAALRAWEALSRAEQICRYQGLFALPDCNIFTADTPDDILLAARQRVAQRSRG' A
#
# COMPACT_ATOMS: atom_id res chain seq x y z
N MET A 1 -24.24 10.24 3.92
CA MET A 1 -23.70 10.33 2.55
C MET A 1 -22.27 10.82 2.63
N SER A 2 -21.39 10.33 1.75
CA SER A 2 -19.97 10.70 1.58
C SER A 2 -18.95 10.05 2.52
N SER A 3 -18.72 8.74 2.35
CA SER A 3 -17.46 8.09 2.81
C SER A 3 -16.85 7.13 1.77
N MET A 4 -17.49 6.94 0.61
CA MET A 4 -16.99 6.06 -0.46
C MET A 4 -15.83 6.65 -1.27
N SER A 5 -15.53 7.95 -1.16
CA SER A 5 -14.50 8.58 -2.00
C SER A 5 -13.06 8.29 -1.56
N ARG A 6 -12.81 7.86 -0.32
CA ARG A 6 -11.45 7.76 0.22
C ARG A 6 -10.75 6.42 -0.07
N ALA A 7 -11.51 5.33 -0.15
CA ALA A 7 -10.95 4.00 -0.35
C ALA A 7 -10.60 3.71 -1.82
N ALA A 8 -11.28 4.36 -2.78
CA ALA A 8 -10.97 4.21 -4.21
C ALA A 8 -9.65 4.90 -4.59
N ASP A 9 -9.32 6.03 -3.95
CA ASP A 9 -8.04 6.73 -4.14
C ASP A 9 -6.84 5.98 -3.53
N GLN A 10 -7.08 5.14 -2.51
CA GLN A 10 -5.99 4.45 -1.80
C GLN A 10 -5.36 3.32 -2.63
N PHE A 11 -6.12 2.68 -3.50
CA PHE A 11 -5.62 1.62 -4.41
C PHE A 11 -5.27 2.13 -5.82
N ALA A 12 -5.61 3.37 -6.17
CA ALA A 12 -5.23 3.97 -7.45
C ALA A 12 -3.72 4.28 -7.54
N ASN A 13 -3.03 4.33 -6.40
CA ASN A 13 -1.60 4.65 -6.28
C ASN A 13 -0.70 3.46 -5.92
N THR A 14 -1.22 2.24 -5.82
CA THR A 14 -0.34 1.07 -5.71
C THR A 14 0.23 0.77 -7.09
N LEU A 15 1.28 1.51 -7.45
CA LEU A 15 2.18 1.14 -8.54
C LEU A 15 2.56 -0.34 -8.37
N PRO A 16 2.66 -1.14 -9.45
CA PRO A 16 3.28 -2.46 -9.37
C PRO A 16 4.63 -2.30 -8.66
N SER A 17 5.04 -3.30 -7.87
CA SER A 17 6.34 -3.29 -7.19
C SER A 17 7.41 -2.88 -8.20
N ALA A 18 7.78 -1.61 -8.15
CA ALA A 18 8.61 -1.01 -9.17
C ALA A 18 10.00 -1.41 -8.77
N THR A 19 10.62 -2.29 -9.55
CA THR A 19 12.05 -2.57 -9.41
C THR A 19 12.76 -1.20 -9.38
N PRO A 20 13.48 -0.87 -8.29
CA PRO A 20 14.11 0.42 -8.18
C PRO A 20 15.10 0.61 -9.33
N THR A 21 15.13 1.82 -9.90
CA THR A 21 16.09 2.14 -10.94
C THR A 21 17.51 2.21 -10.36
N GLU A 22 18.53 1.98 -11.19
CA GLU A 22 19.94 2.15 -10.77
C GLU A 22 20.22 3.54 -10.18
N ALA A 23 19.58 4.58 -10.72
CA ALA A 23 19.68 5.93 -10.17
C ALA A 23 19.11 6.03 -8.74
N ALA A 24 17.98 5.35 -8.46
CA ALA A 24 17.40 5.29 -7.13
C ALA A 24 18.28 4.49 -6.16
N LEU A 25 18.89 3.40 -6.61
CA LEU A 25 19.84 2.62 -5.81
C LEU A 25 21.07 3.45 -5.46
N ARG A 26 21.67 4.13 -6.43
CA ARG A 26 22.83 5.01 -6.20
C ARG A 26 22.51 6.18 -5.26
N ALA A 27 21.32 6.76 -5.41
CA ALA A 27 20.85 7.81 -4.50
C ALA A 27 20.66 7.29 -3.07
N TRP A 28 20.23 6.03 -2.92
CA TRP A 28 20.10 5.38 -1.61
C TRP A 28 21.47 5.06 -0.97
N GLU A 29 22.41 4.55 -1.76
CA GLU A 29 23.78 4.24 -1.30
C GLU A 29 24.56 5.48 -0.88
N ALA A 30 24.25 6.65 -1.45
CA ALA A 30 24.86 7.92 -1.08
C ALA A 30 24.42 8.46 0.29
N LEU A 31 23.32 7.93 0.85
CA LEU A 31 22.83 8.32 2.18
C LEU A 31 23.71 7.72 3.28
N SER A 32 23.86 8.46 4.38
CA SER A 32 24.42 7.87 5.60
C SER A 32 23.49 6.80 6.17
N ARG A 33 24.06 5.88 6.96
CA ARG A 33 23.27 4.82 7.62
C ARG A 33 22.15 5.39 8.50
N ALA A 34 22.37 6.53 9.16
CA ALA A 34 21.36 7.18 9.99
C ALA A 34 20.18 7.70 9.15
N GLU A 35 20.46 8.32 8.00
CA GLU A 35 19.42 8.81 7.08
C GLU A 35 18.62 7.66 6.46
N GLN A 36 19.29 6.56 6.09
CA GLN A 36 18.62 5.35 5.62
C GLN A 36 17.63 4.82 6.66
N ILE A 37 18.05 4.70 7.91
CA ILE A 37 17.20 4.24 9.02
C ILE A 37 16.02 5.19 9.24
N CYS A 38 16.28 6.50 9.27
CA CYS A 38 15.23 7.51 9.44
C CYS A 38 14.18 7.44 8.33
N ARG A 39 14.60 7.32 7.07
CA ARG A 39 13.68 7.17 5.92
C ARG A 39 12.85 5.88 6.01
N TYR A 40 13.47 4.77 6.40
CA TYR A 40 12.74 3.51 6.61
C TYR A 40 11.71 3.61 7.75
N GLN A 41 12.09 4.22 8.89
CA GLN A 41 11.18 4.43 10.01
C GLN A 41 10.00 5.33 9.62
N GLY A 42 10.26 6.40 8.86
CA GLY A 42 9.21 7.28 8.33
C GLY A 42 8.21 6.55 7.43
N LEU A 43 8.68 5.60 6.61
CA LEU A 43 7.80 4.78 5.78
C LEU A 43 6.85 3.91 6.63
N PHE A 44 7.38 3.23 7.65
CA PHE A 44 6.56 2.39 8.54
C PHE A 44 5.65 3.16 9.49
N ALA A 45 5.90 4.46 9.69
CA ALA A 45 5.00 5.33 10.43
C ALA A 45 3.72 5.70 9.65
N LEU A 46 3.64 5.38 8.35
CA LEU A 46 2.43 5.61 7.58
C LEU A 46 1.27 4.78 8.15
N PRO A 47 0.05 5.35 8.30
CA PRO A 47 -1.10 4.68 8.91
C PRO A 47 -1.40 3.32 8.26
N ASP A 48 -1.23 3.24 6.94
CA ASP A 48 -1.53 2.05 6.14
C ASP A 48 -0.57 0.89 6.44
N CYS A 49 0.66 1.17 6.86
CA CYS A 49 1.65 0.16 7.24
C CYS A 49 1.37 -0.49 8.60
N ASN A 50 0.45 0.09 9.40
CA ASN A 50 0.04 -0.42 10.71
C ASN A 50 -1.40 -0.93 10.72
N ILE A 51 -2.02 -1.13 9.55
CA ILE A 51 -3.34 -1.76 9.46
C ILE A 51 -3.16 -3.26 9.63
N PHE A 52 -3.47 -3.76 10.82
CA PHE A 52 -3.63 -5.17 11.09
C PHE A 52 -5.09 -5.55 10.90
N THR A 53 -5.35 -6.58 10.10
CA THR A 53 -6.68 -7.18 10.02
C THR A 53 -6.72 -8.50 10.77
N ALA A 54 -7.82 -8.74 11.47
CA ALA A 54 -8.14 -10.06 12.04
C ALA A 54 -8.71 -11.01 10.99
N ASP A 55 -9.01 -10.50 9.79
CA ASP A 55 -9.52 -11.28 8.67
C ASP A 55 -8.50 -12.36 8.30
N THR A 56 -8.99 -13.59 8.18
CA THR A 56 -8.19 -14.65 7.58
C THR A 56 -8.01 -14.37 6.08
N PRO A 57 -7.00 -14.97 5.42
CA PRO A 57 -6.87 -14.87 3.97
C PRO A 57 -8.17 -15.23 3.21
N ASP A 58 -8.94 -16.19 3.72
CA ASP A 58 -10.22 -16.59 3.12
C ASP A 58 -11.28 -15.48 3.23
N ASP A 59 -11.34 -14.77 4.38
CA ASP A 59 -12.24 -13.63 4.57
C ASP A 59 -11.90 -12.49 3.61
N ILE A 60 -10.61 -12.22 3.42
CA ILE A 60 -10.12 -11.21 2.45
C ILE A 60 -10.53 -11.60 1.03
N LEU A 61 -10.36 -12.88 0.65
CA LEU A 61 -10.73 -13.37 -0.68
C LEU A 61 -12.24 -13.34 -0.90
N LEU A 62 -13.03 -13.70 0.12
CA LEU A 62 -14.48 -13.64 0.06
C LEU A 62 -14.96 -12.20 -0.14
N ALA A 63 -14.45 -11.26 0.65
CA ALA A 63 -14.78 -9.84 0.53
C ALA A 63 -14.39 -9.28 -0.86
N ALA A 64 -13.24 -9.68 -1.40
CA ALA A 64 -12.82 -9.29 -2.75
C ALA A 64 -13.78 -9.81 -3.83
N ARG A 65 -14.17 -11.09 -3.76
CA ARG A 65 -15.13 -11.70 -4.71
C ARG A 65 -16.50 -11.01 -4.66
N GLN A 66 -16.99 -10.70 -3.46
CA GLN A 66 -18.26 -9.99 -3.28
C GLN A 66 -18.22 -8.59 -3.91
N ARG A 67 -17.13 -7.84 -3.73
CA ARG A 67 -16.95 -6.52 -4.36
C ARG A 67 -16.97 -6.60 -5.89
N VAL A 68 -16.33 -7.61 -6.47
CA VAL A 68 -16.34 -7.82 -7.93
C VAL A 68 -17.74 -8.17 -8.44
N ALA A 69 -18.44 -9.09 -7.76
CA ALA A 69 -19.79 -9.49 -8.13
C ALA A 69 -20.82 -8.33 -8.01
N GLN A 70 -20.59 -7.38 -7.10
CA GLN A 70 -21.40 -6.16 -7.01
C GLN A 70 -21.14 -5.21 -8.18
N ARG A 71 -19.91 -5.12 -8.70
CA ARG A 71 -19.58 -4.31 -9.89
C ARG A 71 -20.20 -4.85 -11.18
N SER A 72 -20.32 -6.17 -11.31
CA SER A 72 -20.86 -6.81 -12.52
C SER A 72 -22.38 -6.78 -12.60
N ARG A 73 -23.09 -6.29 -11.57
CA ARG A 73 -24.56 -6.21 -11.50
C ARG A 73 -25.08 -4.77 -11.71
N GLY A 74 -24.21 -3.85 -12.10
CA GLY A 74 -24.52 -2.47 -12.47
C GLY A 74 -24.24 -2.21 -13.93
#